data_AF-A0A455B4Y9-F1
#
_entry.id   AF-A0A455B4Y9-F1
#
_cell.length_a   1.000
_cell.length_b   1.000
_cell.length_c   1.000
_cell.angle_alpha   90.00
_cell.angle_beta   90.00
_cell.angle_gamma   90.00
#
_symmetry.space_group_name_H-M   'P 1'
#
loop_
_entity.id
_entity.type
_entity.pdbx_description
1 polymer ?
#
loop_
_entity_poly.entity_id
_entity_poly.type
_entity_poly.pdbx_seq_one_letter_code
_entity_poly.pdbx_strand_id
1 'polypeptide(L)'
;MGRERIGQDSAYEQEGKVQFVIDAVYAMGHALHAMHRDLCPGRVGLCPRMDPVDGTQLLKYIRSVNFSGIAGNPVTFNENGDAPGRYDIYQYQLHNGSAEYKVIGSWTDHLHLRIERMHWPGSGQQLPRSICSLPCQPGERKKTVKGMPCCWHCEPCTGYQYQVDRYTCKTCPYDMRPTENRTGCQPIPIIKLEWDSPWAVLPLFLAVVGIAATLFVVVTFVRYNDTPIVKASGRELSYVLLAGIFLCYATTFLMIAEPDLGTCSLRRIFLGLGMSISYAALLTKTNRIYRIFEQGKRSVSAPRFISPASQLAITFSLISLQLLGICVWFVVDPSHSVVDFQDQRTLDPRFARGVLKCDISDLSLICLLGYSMLLMVTCTVYAIKTRGVPETFNEAKPIGFTMYTTCIVWLAFIPIFFGTSQSADKLYIQTTTLTVSVSLSASVSLGMLYMPKVYIILFHPEQNVPKRKRSLKAVVTAATMSNKFTQKGSFRPNGEAKSELCENLEAPVLGERPEVDIVGGRRRDIAEHRLQRGAPLSPTKRSGETGDLPSQ
;
A
#
# COMPACT_ATOMS: atom_id res chain seq x y z
N MET A 1 -9.69 88.68 -64.85
CA MET A 1 -9.25 87.37 -64.34
C MET A 1 -10.50 86.59 -63.92
N GLY A 2 -10.60 85.29 -64.23
CA GLY A 2 -11.81 84.48 -63.93
C GLY A 2 -12.51 83.81 -65.12
N ARG A 3 -11.77 83.46 -66.19
CA ARG A 3 -12.28 82.65 -67.32
C ARG A 3 -11.53 81.33 -67.50
N GLU A 4 -10.77 80.89 -66.50
CA GLU A 4 -10.18 79.56 -66.52
C GLU A 4 -11.27 78.52 -66.23
N ARG A 5 -11.45 77.59 -67.15
CA ARG A 5 -12.36 76.45 -67.02
C ARG A 5 -11.53 75.19 -67.15
N ILE A 6 -11.68 74.28 -66.20
CA ILE A 6 -11.13 72.93 -66.30
C ILE A 6 -11.93 72.23 -67.40
N GLY A 7 -11.32 72.05 -68.58
CA GLY A 7 -11.90 71.31 -69.70
C GLY A 7 -11.85 69.80 -69.45
N GLN A 8 -12.64 69.03 -70.20
CA GLN A 8 -12.64 67.56 -70.13
C GLN A 8 -11.28 66.93 -70.49
N ASP A 9 -10.43 67.65 -71.23
CA ASP A 9 -9.08 67.22 -71.64
C ASP A 9 -7.97 67.67 -70.66
N SER A 10 -8.35 68.15 -69.47
CA SER A 10 -7.43 68.63 -68.45
C SER A 10 -6.80 67.46 -67.67
N ALA A 11 -5.47 67.47 -67.50
CA ALA A 11 -4.74 66.53 -66.65
C ALA A 11 -4.91 66.78 -65.13
N TYR A 12 -5.95 67.53 -64.74
CA TYR A 12 -6.20 67.91 -63.36
C TYR A 12 -6.93 66.79 -62.62
N GLU A 13 -6.26 66.20 -61.63
CA GLU A 13 -6.89 65.31 -60.66
C GLU A 13 -7.35 66.12 -59.43
N GLN A 14 -8.65 66.09 -59.17
CA GLN A 14 -9.25 66.76 -58.03
C GLN A 14 -8.75 66.11 -56.72
N GLU A 15 -8.13 66.91 -55.84
CA GLU A 15 -7.69 66.42 -54.54
C GLU A 15 -8.90 66.00 -53.68
N GLY A 16 -8.84 64.82 -53.06
CA GLY A 16 -9.95 64.24 -52.29
C GLY A 16 -10.40 65.05 -51.05
N LYS A 17 -9.65 66.09 -50.66
CA LYS A 17 -9.97 66.96 -49.52
C LYS A 17 -10.68 68.26 -49.89
N VAL A 18 -10.87 68.56 -51.17
CA VAL A 18 -11.50 69.82 -51.60
C VAL A 18 -12.93 69.95 -51.10
N GLN A 19 -13.63 68.83 -50.92
CA GLN A 19 -14.94 68.81 -50.26
C GLN A 19 -14.91 69.53 -48.90
N PHE A 20 -13.91 69.27 -48.06
CA PHE A 20 -13.85 69.85 -46.72
C PHE A 20 -13.65 71.37 -46.75
N VAL A 21 -12.95 71.89 -47.76
CA VAL A 21 -12.78 73.34 -47.95
C VAL A 21 -14.12 73.98 -48.33
N ILE A 22 -14.86 73.34 -49.23
CA ILE A 22 -16.19 73.80 -49.66
C ILE A 22 -17.14 73.79 -48.46
N ASP A 23 -17.23 72.68 -47.74
CA ASP A 23 -18.08 72.53 -46.56
C ASP A 23 -17.70 73.54 -45.46
N ALA A 24 -16.41 73.88 -45.28
CA ALA A 24 -15.97 74.91 -44.33
C ALA A 24 -16.45 76.32 -44.73
N VAL A 25 -16.37 76.68 -46.02
CA VAL A 25 -16.87 77.97 -46.52
C VAL A 25 -18.39 78.05 -46.38
N TYR A 26 -19.12 76.97 -46.71
CA TYR A 26 -20.56 76.90 -46.49
C TYR A 26 -20.93 76.96 -45.02
N ALA A 27 -20.17 76.34 -44.12
CA ALA A 27 -20.41 76.44 -42.68
C ALA A 27 -20.33 77.91 -42.22
N MET A 28 -19.33 78.66 -42.68
CA MET A 28 -19.23 80.10 -42.41
C MET A 28 -20.40 80.88 -43.03
N GLY A 29 -20.78 80.57 -44.28
CA GLY A 29 -21.92 81.18 -44.96
C GLY A 29 -23.25 80.95 -44.22
N HIS A 30 -23.52 79.71 -43.79
CA HIS A 30 -24.69 79.35 -43.00
C HIS A 30 -24.69 80.04 -41.63
N ALA A 31 -23.53 80.13 -40.96
CA ALA A 31 -23.40 80.85 -39.69
C ALA A 31 -23.70 82.34 -39.84
N LEU A 32 -23.13 83.01 -40.84
CA LEU A 32 -23.38 84.42 -41.12
C LEU A 32 -24.84 84.68 -41.54
N HIS A 33 -25.43 83.77 -42.32
CA HIS A 33 -26.83 83.86 -42.70
C HIS A 33 -27.77 83.70 -41.50
N ALA A 34 -27.50 82.74 -40.60
CA ALA A 34 -28.25 82.56 -39.36
C ALA A 34 -28.14 83.79 -38.44
N MET A 35 -26.93 84.33 -38.29
CA MET A 35 -26.68 85.56 -37.54
C MET A 35 -27.41 86.77 -38.12
N HIS A 36 -27.40 86.91 -39.46
CA HIS A 36 -28.11 88.00 -40.15
C HIS A 36 -29.63 87.90 -40.00
N ARG A 37 -30.20 86.70 -40.11
CA ARG A 37 -31.63 86.47 -39.89
C ARG A 37 -32.08 86.83 -38.47
N ASP A 38 -31.23 86.61 -37.47
CA ASP A 38 -31.52 86.93 -36.07
C ASP A 38 -31.33 88.43 -35.75
N LEU A 39 -30.24 89.04 -36.23
CA LEU A 39 -29.88 90.42 -35.87
C LEU A 39 -30.43 91.49 -36.82
N CYS A 40 -30.69 91.15 -38.08
CA CYS A 40 -31.10 92.07 -39.14
C CYS A 40 -32.35 91.58 -39.91
N PRO A 41 -33.48 91.24 -39.24
CA PRO A 41 -34.64 90.64 -39.90
C PRO A 41 -35.21 91.55 -40.99
N GLY A 42 -35.39 91.01 -42.20
CA GLY A 42 -36.02 91.70 -43.33
C GLY A 42 -35.21 92.81 -44.00
N ARG A 43 -33.94 93.02 -43.63
CA ARG A 43 -33.04 93.97 -44.31
C ARG A 43 -32.17 93.27 -45.34
N VAL A 44 -31.96 93.90 -46.50
CA VAL A 44 -30.96 93.46 -47.48
C VAL A 44 -29.63 94.15 -47.16
N GLY A 45 -28.54 93.38 -47.05
CA GLY A 45 -27.21 93.89 -46.66
C GLY A 45 -26.96 93.89 -45.15
N LEU A 46 -25.82 94.44 -44.73
CA LEU A 46 -25.41 94.52 -43.32
C LEU A 46 -26.21 95.59 -42.56
N CYS A 47 -26.61 95.28 -41.33
CA CYS A 47 -27.19 96.28 -40.42
C CYS A 47 -26.16 96.72 -39.36
N PRO A 48 -26.38 97.84 -38.66
CA PRO A 48 -25.41 98.35 -37.67
C PRO A 48 -25.08 97.37 -36.53
N ARG A 49 -25.92 96.36 -36.29
CA ARG A 49 -25.65 95.30 -35.29
C ARG A 49 -24.63 94.25 -35.74
N MET A 50 -24.26 94.26 -37.02
CA MET A 50 -23.25 93.37 -37.61
C MET A 50 -22.06 94.16 -38.20
N ASP A 51 -21.97 95.46 -37.93
CA ASP A 51 -20.90 96.33 -38.44
C ASP A 51 -20.26 97.13 -37.29
N PRO A 52 -19.14 96.66 -36.69
CA PRO A 52 -18.40 95.43 -37.01
C PRO A 52 -19.02 94.16 -36.38
N VAL A 53 -18.67 92.98 -36.91
CA VAL A 53 -19.12 91.68 -36.40
C VAL A 53 -18.37 91.29 -35.11
N ASP A 54 -19.09 90.96 -34.03
CA ASP A 54 -18.51 90.37 -32.82
C ASP A 54 -18.17 88.88 -33.02
N GLY A 55 -16.88 88.55 -32.95
CA GLY A 55 -16.38 87.18 -33.13
C GLY A 55 -16.89 86.18 -32.08
N THR A 56 -17.17 86.62 -30.84
CA THR A 56 -17.71 85.75 -29.79
C THR A 56 -19.17 85.37 -30.07
N GLN A 57 -19.92 86.30 -30.66
CA GLN A 57 -21.29 86.08 -31.08
C GLN A 57 -21.33 85.21 -32.34
N LEU A 58 -20.46 85.47 -33.31
CA LEU A 58 -20.32 84.65 -34.53
C LEU A 58 -19.95 83.20 -34.20
N LEU A 59 -19.07 82.96 -33.22
CA LEU A 59 -18.68 81.60 -32.81
C LEU A 59 -19.87 80.75 -32.33
N LYS A 60 -20.85 81.37 -31.66
CA LYS A 60 -22.10 80.68 -31.24
C LYS A 60 -22.92 80.22 -32.44
N TYR A 61 -22.98 81.05 -33.49
CA TYR A 61 -23.64 80.69 -34.74
C TYR A 61 -22.88 79.62 -35.50
N ILE A 62 -21.54 79.69 -35.56
CA ILE A 62 -20.70 78.65 -36.19
C ILE A 62 -20.92 77.29 -35.52
N ARG A 63 -20.93 77.23 -34.18
CA ARG A 63 -21.11 75.98 -33.44
C ARG A 63 -22.50 75.35 -33.58
N SER A 64 -23.52 76.13 -33.95
CA SER A 64 -24.90 75.67 -34.11
C SER A 64 -25.30 75.40 -35.56
N VAL A 65 -24.34 75.45 -36.49
CA VAL A 65 -24.57 75.12 -37.90
C VAL A 65 -24.95 73.64 -38.05
N ASN A 66 -26.00 73.41 -38.84
CA ASN A 66 -26.43 72.08 -39.28
C ASN A 66 -26.96 72.19 -40.72
N PHE A 67 -26.21 71.64 -41.67
CA PHE A 67 -26.60 71.59 -43.08
C PHE A 67 -26.03 70.33 -43.74
N SER A 68 -26.55 69.98 -44.90
CA SER A 68 -25.99 68.90 -45.73
C SER A 68 -24.88 69.45 -46.61
N GLY A 69 -23.66 68.95 -46.42
CA GLY A 69 -22.51 69.28 -47.25
C GLY A 69 -22.64 68.75 -48.68
N ILE A 70 -21.69 69.08 -49.54
CA ILE A 70 -21.79 68.79 -50.98
C ILE A 70 -21.80 67.28 -51.31
N ALA A 71 -21.24 66.43 -50.44
CA ALA A 71 -21.34 64.97 -50.57
C ALA A 71 -22.56 64.35 -49.86
N GLY A 72 -23.55 65.17 -49.46
CA GLY A 72 -24.77 64.73 -48.78
C GLY A 72 -24.59 64.36 -47.30
N ASN A 73 -23.39 64.50 -46.75
CA ASN A 73 -23.12 64.27 -45.33
C ASN A 73 -23.54 65.47 -44.47
N PRO A 74 -24.16 65.26 -43.30
CA PRO A 74 -24.46 66.36 -42.39
C PRO A 74 -23.16 66.96 -41.82
N VAL A 75 -23.04 68.28 -41.92
CA VAL A 75 -21.95 69.07 -41.34
C VAL A 75 -22.47 69.69 -40.05
N THR A 76 -21.96 69.19 -38.93
CA THR A 76 -22.33 69.60 -37.57
C THR A 76 -21.08 69.60 -36.70
N PHE A 77 -21.06 70.40 -35.63
CA PHE A 77 -19.94 70.47 -34.69
C PHE A 77 -20.34 69.95 -33.30
N ASN A 78 -19.43 69.27 -32.61
CA ASN A 78 -19.58 68.90 -31.21
C ASN A 78 -19.30 70.11 -30.28
N GLU A 79 -19.37 69.90 -28.97
CA GLU A 79 -19.13 70.96 -27.96
C GLU A 79 -17.73 71.60 -28.08
N ASN A 80 -16.75 70.84 -28.56
CA ASN A 80 -15.37 71.30 -28.78
C ASN A 80 -15.19 72.04 -30.11
N GLY A 81 -16.16 71.95 -31.03
CA GLY A 81 -16.06 72.50 -32.38
C GLY A 81 -15.56 71.53 -33.44
N ASP A 82 -15.48 70.23 -33.14
CA ASP A 82 -15.04 69.19 -34.08
C ASP A 82 -16.24 68.59 -34.82
N ALA A 83 -16.07 68.32 -36.11
CA ALA A 83 -17.03 67.55 -36.88
C ALA A 83 -16.89 66.03 -36.56
N PRO A 84 -17.99 65.25 -36.60
CA PRO A 84 -17.93 63.81 -36.38
C PRO A 84 -17.00 63.15 -37.40
N GLY A 85 -16.03 62.38 -36.91
CA GLY A 85 -15.05 61.69 -37.75
C GLY A 85 -15.71 60.63 -38.62
N ARG A 86 -15.34 60.59 -39.90
CA ARG A 86 -15.74 59.53 -40.83
C ARG A 86 -14.51 59.10 -41.59
N TYR A 87 -14.21 57.81 -41.57
CA TYR A 87 -13.01 57.29 -42.20
C TYR A 87 -13.35 56.12 -43.10
N ASP A 88 -12.79 56.12 -44.29
CA ASP A 88 -12.71 54.93 -45.11
C ASP A 88 -11.46 54.14 -44.72
N ILE A 89 -11.62 52.83 -44.58
CA ILE A 89 -10.55 51.93 -44.21
C ILE A 89 -10.08 51.24 -45.48
N TYR A 90 -8.80 51.43 -45.80
CA TYR A 90 -8.16 50.87 -46.96
C TYR A 90 -7.25 49.71 -46.58
N GLN A 91 -7.17 48.72 -47.46
CA GLN A 91 -6.12 47.71 -47.43
C GLN A 91 -5.29 47.84 -48.70
N TYR A 92 -3.97 47.85 -48.55
CA TYR A 92 -3.06 47.76 -49.68
C TYR A 92 -3.00 46.30 -50.15
N GLN A 93 -3.48 46.05 -51.37
CA GLN A 93 -3.63 44.71 -51.93
C GLN A 93 -2.83 44.61 -53.23
N LEU A 94 -2.14 43.49 -53.41
CA LEU A 94 -1.48 43.16 -54.67
C LEU A 94 -2.41 42.27 -55.49
N HIS A 95 -2.85 42.75 -56.65
CA HIS A 95 -3.74 42.03 -57.55
C HIS A 95 -3.11 41.98 -58.95
N ASN A 96 -2.83 40.77 -59.45
CA ASN A 96 -2.24 40.53 -60.78
C ASN A 96 -1.01 41.41 -61.12
N GLY A 97 -0.13 41.61 -60.13
CA GLY A 97 1.12 42.39 -60.30
C GLY A 97 0.96 43.91 -60.17
N SER A 98 -0.26 44.42 -60.03
CA SER A 98 -0.53 45.82 -59.68
C SER A 98 -0.89 45.93 -58.20
N ALA A 99 -0.37 46.95 -57.52
CA ALA A 99 -0.67 47.19 -56.12
C ALA A 99 -1.62 48.38 -55.98
N GLU A 100 -2.75 48.17 -55.32
CA GLU A 100 -3.81 49.17 -55.18
C GLU A 100 -4.33 49.26 -53.74
N TYR A 101 -4.77 50.46 -53.36
CA TYR A 101 -5.51 50.67 -52.12
C TYR A 101 -6.99 50.40 -52.35
N LYS A 102 -7.53 49.37 -51.70
CA LYS A 102 -8.93 48.99 -51.82
C LYS A 102 -9.70 49.31 -50.55
N VAL A 103 -10.86 49.94 -50.69
CA VAL A 103 -11.76 50.20 -49.54
C VAL A 103 -12.34 48.88 -49.04
N ILE A 104 -11.96 48.51 -47.82
CA ILE A 104 -12.39 47.29 -47.13
C ILE A 104 -13.42 47.57 -46.04
N GLY A 105 -13.65 48.83 -45.69
CA GLY A 105 -14.64 49.19 -44.69
C GLY A 105 -14.73 50.68 -44.46
N SER A 106 -15.57 51.08 -43.53
CA SER A 106 -15.76 52.46 -43.11
C SER A 106 -15.95 52.53 -41.60
N TRP A 107 -15.64 53.68 -41.03
CA TRP A 107 -15.87 54.00 -39.63
C TRP A 107 -16.73 55.26 -39.54
N THR A 108 -17.89 55.10 -38.91
CA THR A 108 -18.85 56.18 -38.61
C THR A 108 -19.37 55.91 -37.20
N ASP A 109 -18.60 56.30 -36.19
CA ASP A 109 -18.73 55.94 -34.76
C ASP A 109 -18.60 54.43 -34.45
N HIS A 110 -19.03 53.57 -35.36
CA HIS A 110 -18.85 52.12 -35.35
C HIS A 110 -18.01 51.66 -36.54
N LEU A 111 -17.28 50.57 -36.31
CA LEU A 111 -16.43 49.93 -37.30
C LEU A 111 -17.24 48.98 -38.19
N HIS A 112 -17.30 49.28 -39.49
CA HIS A 112 -17.93 48.44 -40.49
C HIS A 112 -16.90 47.88 -41.46
N LEU A 113 -16.49 46.62 -41.25
CA LEU A 113 -15.51 45.94 -42.08
C LEU A 113 -16.16 44.87 -42.97
N ARG A 114 -15.77 44.85 -44.24
CA ARG A 114 -16.20 43.82 -45.21
C ARG A 114 -15.09 42.78 -45.34
N ILE A 115 -15.17 41.75 -44.50
CA ILE A 115 -14.14 40.69 -44.39
C ILE A 115 -13.91 40.01 -45.76
N GLU A 116 -14.97 39.82 -46.54
CA GLU A 116 -14.92 39.23 -47.90
C GLU A 116 -14.02 40.01 -48.88
N ARG A 117 -13.83 41.31 -48.65
CA ARG A 117 -12.99 42.16 -49.50
C ARG A 117 -11.53 42.19 -49.06
N MET A 118 -11.20 41.59 -47.92
CA MET A 118 -9.84 41.57 -47.39
C MET A 118 -9.03 40.46 -48.03
N HIS A 119 -7.77 40.74 -48.34
CA HIS A 119 -6.84 39.75 -48.86
C HIS A 119 -5.68 39.58 -47.88
N TRP A 120 -5.36 38.34 -47.52
CA TRP A 120 -4.24 38.00 -46.67
C TRP A 120 -3.26 37.11 -47.43
N PRO A 121 -1.94 37.28 -47.27
CA PRO A 121 -0.96 36.41 -47.90
C PRO A 121 -1.08 34.98 -47.34
N GLY A 122 -1.46 34.03 -48.19
CA GLY A 122 -1.70 32.62 -47.85
C GLY A 122 -3.07 32.12 -48.35
N SER A 123 -3.22 30.82 -48.55
CA SER A 123 -4.42 30.19 -49.15
C SER A 123 -5.69 30.19 -48.28
N GLY A 124 -5.71 30.94 -47.16
CA GLY A 124 -6.80 30.93 -46.19
C GLY A 124 -7.48 32.28 -46.03
N GLN A 125 -8.82 32.30 -46.03
CA GLN A 125 -9.65 33.44 -45.63
C GLN A 125 -9.62 33.77 -44.12
N GLN A 126 -8.78 33.09 -43.33
CA GLN A 126 -8.73 33.28 -41.88
C GLN A 126 -7.84 34.48 -41.52
N LEU A 127 -8.38 35.38 -40.70
CA LEU A 127 -7.64 36.53 -40.18
C LEU A 127 -6.42 36.06 -39.37
N PRO A 128 -5.24 36.65 -39.58
CA PRO A 128 -4.06 36.31 -38.80
C PRO A 128 -4.27 36.68 -37.32
N ARG A 129 -3.88 35.79 -36.42
CA ARG A 129 -3.96 36.02 -34.98
C ARG A 129 -2.61 36.50 -34.45
N SER A 130 -2.57 37.70 -33.88
CA SER A 130 -1.40 38.22 -33.17
C SER A 130 -1.42 37.76 -31.71
N ILE A 131 -1.09 36.49 -31.46
CA ILE A 131 -0.99 35.92 -30.11
C ILE A 131 0.45 35.55 -29.77
N CYS A 132 0.90 35.91 -28.56
CA CYS A 132 2.24 35.56 -28.10
C CYS A 132 2.34 34.11 -27.61
N SER A 133 1.28 33.60 -27.00
CA SER A 133 1.28 32.26 -26.40
C SER A 133 -0.07 31.59 -26.62
N LEU A 134 -0.03 30.29 -26.94
CA LEU A 134 -1.23 29.49 -27.10
C LEU A 134 -1.92 29.24 -25.74
N PRO A 135 -3.23 28.96 -25.73
CA PRO A 135 -3.92 28.50 -24.53
C PRO A 135 -3.27 27.23 -23.96
N CYS A 136 -3.08 27.18 -22.64
CA CYS A 136 -2.53 26.00 -21.97
C CYS A 136 -3.55 24.86 -21.92
N GLN A 137 -3.04 23.63 -21.82
CA GLN A 137 -3.88 22.44 -21.70
C GLN A 137 -4.44 22.28 -20.27
N PRO A 138 -5.50 21.48 -20.09
CA PRO A 138 -5.97 21.11 -18.76
C PRO A 138 -4.85 20.47 -17.93
N GLY A 139 -4.73 20.87 -16.66
CA GLY A 139 -3.66 20.42 -15.78
C GLY A 139 -2.38 21.25 -15.85
N GLU A 140 -2.36 22.31 -16.66
CA GLU A 140 -1.26 23.27 -16.76
C GLU A 140 -1.70 24.65 -16.26
N ARG A 141 -0.79 25.34 -15.55
CA ARG A 141 -0.97 26.73 -15.14
C ARG A 141 -0.20 27.67 -16.06
N LYS A 142 -0.74 28.87 -16.25
CA LYS A 142 -0.08 29.99 -16.92
C LYS A 142 0.93 30.64 -15.98
N LYS A 143 2.16 30.73 -16.45
CA LYS A 143 3.22 31.54 -15.84
C LYS A 143 3.56 32.68 -16.77
N THR A 144 3.14 33.88 -16.42
CA THR A 144 3.39 35.09 -17.22
C THR A 144 4.87 35.40 -17.33
N VAL A 145 5.32 35.78 -18.53
CA VAL A 145 6.70 36.21 -18.75
C VAL A 145 6.90 37.58 -18.09
N LYS A 146 7.98 37.74 -17.32
CA LYS A 146 8.28 39.01 -16.65
C LYS A 146 8.44 40.12 -17.70
N GLY A 147 7.66 41.20 -17.54
CA GLY A 147 7.69 42.36 -18.45
C GLY A 147 6.78 42.24 -19.69
N MET A 148 6.12 41.10 -19.93
CA MET A 148 5.19 40.93 -21.07
C MET A 148 3.86 40.29 -20.63
N PRO A 149 2.80 41.08 -20.38
CA PRO A 149 1.55 40.58 -19.79
C PRO A 149 0.75 39.65 -20.72
N CYS A 150 0.93 39.74 -22.03
CA CYS A 150 0.24 38.90 -23.02
C CYS A 150 0.97 37.57 -23.33
N CYS A 151 2.18 37.37 -22.79
CA CYS A 151 3.00 36.20 -23.01
C CYS A 151 3.06 35.32 -21.75
N TRP A 152 2.87 34.01 -21.89
CA TRP A 152 2.96 33.07 -20.79
C TRP A 152 3.57 31.73 -21.22
N HIS A 153 4.19 31.05 -20.26
CA HIS A 153 4.54 29.65 -20.37
C HIS A 153 3.48 28.79 -19.70
N CYS A 154 3.20 27.64 -20.29
CA CYS A 154 2.34 26.62 -19.69
C CYS A 154 3.23 25.69 -18.86
N GLU A 155 3.00 25.65 -17.55
CA GLU A 155 3.70 24.77 -16.64
C GLU A 155 2.73 23.70 -16.09
N PRO A 156 3.05 22.41 -16.20
CA PRO A 156 2.19 21.36 -15.67
C PRO A 156 2.16 21.40 -14.14
N CYS A 157 0.99 21.19 -13.54
CA CYS A 157 0.90 20.91 -12.11
C CYS A 157 1.52 19.53 -11.84
N THR A 158 2.47 19.43 -10.90
CA THR A 158 3.23 18.19 -10.65
C THR A 158 2.87 17.51 -9.32
N GLY A 159 3.21 16.23 -9.16
CA GLY A 159 2.90 15.46 -7.96
C GLY A 159 1.40 15.43 -7.64
N TYR A 160 1.05 15.73 -6.39
CA TYR A 160 -0.33 15.78 -5.89
C TYR A 160 -1.03 17.12 -6.11
N GLN A 161 -0.50 17.96 -7.01
CA GLN A 161 -1.13 19.24 -7.35
C GLN A 161 -2.16 19.08 -8.47
N TYR A 162 -3.20 19.90 -8.39
CA TYR A 162 -4.22 20.08 -9.42
C TYR A 162 -4.38 21.57 -9.75
N GLN A 163 -4.88 21.83 -10.95
CA GLN A 163 -5.20 23.16 -11.46
C GLN A 163 -6.51 23.64 -10.83
N VAL A 164 -6.43 24.64 -9.96
CA VAL A 164 -7.62 25.32 -9.40
C VAL A 164 -8.09 26.39 -10.37
N ASP A 165 -7.14 27.21 -10.80
CA ASP A 165 -7.35 28.34 -11.70
C ASP A 165 -6.33 28.28 -12.83
N ARG A 166 -6.52 29.14 -13.85
CA ARG A 166 -5.60 29.26 -14.98
C ARG A 166 -4.17 29.64 -14.59
N TYR A 167 -3.93 30.16 -13.39
CA TYR A 167 -2.61 30.66 -12.93
C TYR A 167 -2.04 29.88 -11.74
N THR A 168 -2.85 29.05 -11.08
CA THR A 168 -2.52 28.50 -9.76
C THR A 168 -2.75 27.00 -9.71
N CYS A 169 -1.71 26.27 -9.29
CA CYS A 169 -1.81 24.86 -8.90
C CYS A 169 -1.88 24.78 -7.37
N LYS A 170 -2.74 23.92 -6.83
CA LYS A 170 -2.86 23.65 -5.39
C LYS A 170 -2.70 22.16 -5.12
N THR A 171 -2.14 21.78 -3.98
CA THR A 171 -2.03 20.39 -3.57
C THR A 171 -3.40 19.84 -3.12
N CYS A 172 -3.74 18.63 -3.54
CA CYS A 172 -4.93 17.92 -3.07
C CYS A 172 -4.85 17.63 -1.55
N PRO A 173 -6.00 17.48 -0.88
CA PRO A 173 -6.08 16.95 0.48
C PRO A 173 -5.34 15.61 0.64
N TYR A 174 -5.04 15.23 1.88
CA TYR A 174 -4.22 14.06 2.18
C TYR A 174 -4.89 12.72 1.82
N ASP A 175 -6.21 12.65 1.88
CA ASP A 175 -7.05 11.51 1.50
C ASP A 175 -7.36 11.46 -0.01
N MET A 176 -6.89 12.44 -0.78
CA MET A 176 -7.18 12.60 -2.20
C MET A 176 -5.94 12.66 -3.09
N ARG A 177 -6.13 12.29 -4.35
CA ARG A 177 -5.16 12.36 -5.44
C ARG A 177 -5.72 13.19 -6.59
N PRO A 178 -4.88 13.84 -7.42
CA PRO A 178 -5.35 14.53 -8.61
C PRO A 178 -6.03 13.56 -9.60
N THR A 179 -7.00 14.08 -10.34
CA THR A 179 -7.59 13.44 -11.52
C THR A 179 -6.57 13.28 -12.64
N GLU A 180 -6.85 12.44 -13.64
CA GLU A 180 -5.93 12.21 -14.77
C GLU A 180 -5.60 13.50 -15.54
N ASN A 181 -6.60 14.36 -15.73
CA ASN A 181 -6.44 15.69 -16.32
C ASN A 181 -5.95 16.77 -15.34
N ARG A 182 -5.70 16.39 -14.07
CA ARG A 182 -5.25 17.28 -12.98
C ARG A 182 -6.09 18.55 -12.82
N THR A 183 -7.38 18.52 -13.14
CA THR A 183 -8.31 19.66 -12.98
C THR A 183 -9.07 19.64 -11.65
N GLY A 184 -8.95 18.55 -10.92
CA GLY A 184 -9.61 18.36 -9.63
C GLY A 184 -8.98 17.21 -8.85
N CYS A 185 -9.49 16.98 -7.64
CA CYS A 185 -9.07 15.89 -6.77
C CYS A 185 -10.15 14.81 -6.73
N GLN A 186 -9.71 13.55 -6.61
CA GLN A 186 -10.54 12.37 -6.44
C GLN A 186 -10.00 11.55 -5.25
N PRO A 187 -10.85 10.79 -4.54
CA PRO A 187 -10.41 9.98 -3.41
C PRO A 187 -9.35 8.96 -3.83
N ILE A 188 -8.38 8.72 -2.95
CA ILE A 188 -7.38 7.66 -3.15
C ILE A 188 -8.10 6.30 -3.00
N PRO A 189 -7.92 5.36 -3.94
CA PRO A 189 -8.53 4.04 -3.84
C PRO A 189 -8.00 3.31 -2.60
N ILE A 190 -8.92 2.74 -1.83
CA ILE A 190 -8.60 1.97 -0.64
C ILE A 190 -8.41 0.51 -1.06
N ILE A 191 -7.26 -0.07 -0.71
CA ILE A 191 -6.99 -1.49 -0.83
C ILE A 191 -7.26 -2.20 0.49
N LYS A 192 -7.80 -3.41 0.35
CA LYS A 192 -8.04 -4.35 1.44
C LYS A 192 -7.54 -5.73 1.02
N LEU A 193 -7.35 -6.62 1.99
CA LEU A 193 -7.02 -8.00 1.71
C LEU A 193 -8.26 -8.70 1.16
N GLU A 194 -8.28 -8.97 -0.14
CA GLU A 194 -9.38 -9.69 -0.79
C GLU A 194 -9.19 -11.20 -0.66
N TRP A 195 -10.30 -11.94 -0.61
CA TRP A 195 -10.32 -13.39 -0.36
C TRP A 195 -9.71 -14.21 -1.49
N ASP A 196 -9.74 -13.68 -2.72
CA ASP A 196 -9.18 -14.24 -3.95
C ASP A 196 -7.68 -13.91 -4.12
N SER A 197 -7.12 -13.05 -3.27
CA SER A 197 -5.70 -12.73 -3.30
C SER A 197 -4.86 -14.00 -3.03
N PRO A 198 -3.78 -14.26 -3.79
CA PRO A 198 -2.89 -15.39 -3.55
C PRO A 198 -2.35 -15.45 -2.11
N TRP A 199 -2.18 -14.28 -1.49
CA TRP A 199 -1.75 -14.13 -0.10
C TRP A 199 -2.77 -14.64 0.92
N ALA A 200 -4.07 -14.58 0.61
CA ALA A 200 -5.16 -15.06 1.46
C ALA A 200 -5.48 -16.54 1.24
N VAL A 201 -5.40 -17.01 -0.01
CA VAL A 201 -5.80 -18.39 -0.39
C VAL A 201 -5.01 -19.46 0.36
N LEU A 202 -3.69 -19.31 0.49
CA LEU A 202 -2.84 -20.29 1.17
C LEU A 202 -3.18 -20.47 2.67
N PRO A 203 -3.24 -19.40 3.49
CA PRO A 203 -3.68 -19.50 4.88
C PRO A 203 -5.10 -20.09 5.02
N LEU A 204 -6.03 -19.69 4.14
CA LEU A 204 -7.41 -20.19 4.19
C LEU A 204 -7.49 -21.68 3.94
N PHE A 205 -6.76 -22.17 2.94
CA PHE A 205 -6.71 -23.60 2.65
C PHE A 205 -6.18 -24.39 3.86
N LEU A 206 -5.09 -23.93 4.49
CA LEU A 206 -4.55 -24.57 5.70
C LEU A 206 -5.54 -24.53 6.86
N ALA A 207 -6.28 -23.43 7.03
CA ALA A 207 -7.27 -23.29 8.08
C ALA A 207 -8.48 -24.21 7.86
N VAL A 208 -9.00 -24.32 6.62
CA VAL A 208 -10.14 -25.21 6.29
C VAL A 208 -9.76 -26.67 6.53
N VAL A 209 -8.61 -27.11 6.01
CA VAL A 209 -8.11 -28.49 6.23
C VAL A 209 -7.86 -28.73 7.72
N GLY A 210 -7.27 -27.75 8.42
CA GLY A 210 -7.02 -27.81 9.86
C GLY A 210 -8.28 -27.93 10.69
N ILE A 211 -9.33 -27.16 10.37
CA ILE A 211 -10.64 -27.24 11.05
C ILE A 211 -11.28 -28.61 10.80
N ALA A 212 -11.31 -29.07 9.55
CA ALA A 212 -11.87 -30.39 9.21
C ALA A 212 -11.16 -31.52 9.97
N ALA A 213 -9.82 -31.48 10.01
CA ALA A 213 -9.02 -32.44 10.76
C ALA A 213 -9.28 -32.33 12.28
N THR A 214 -9.38 -31.12 12.82
CA THR A 214 -9.67 -30.91 14.25
C THR A 214 -11.04 -31.47 14.62
N LEU A 215 -12.07 -31.20 13.81
CA LEU A 215 -13.42 -31.75 14.00
C LEU A 215 -13.41 -33.28 13.93
N PHE A 216 -12.69 -33.88 12.98
CA PHE A 216 -12.52 -35.33 12.91
C PHE A 216 -11.91 -35.93 14.19
N VAL A 217 -10.86 -35.29 14.73
CA VAL A 217 -10.25 -35.71 16.00
C VAL A 217 -11.24 -35.56 17.16
N VAL A 218 -11.94 -34.42 17.25
CA VAL A 218 -12.95 -34.17 18.31
C VAL A 218 -14.07 -35.21 18.27
N VAL A 219 -14.66 -35.46 17.09
CA VAL A 219 -15.73 -36.46 16.91
C VAL A 219 -15.23 -37.85 17.33
N THR A 220 -14.02 -38.23 16.92
CA THR A 220 -13.42 -39.52 17.32
C THR A 220 -13.23 -39.61 18.84
N PHE A 221 -12.69 -38.56 19.47
CA PHE A 221 -12.46 -38.52 20.91
C PHE A 221 -13.77 -38.56 21.71
N VAL A 222 -14.82 -37.88 21.23
CA VAL A 222 -16.16 -37.91 21.85
C VAL A 222 -16.80 -39.29 21.67
N ARG A 223 -16.70 -39.91 20.50
CA ARG A 223 -17.28 -41.22 20.21
C ARG A 223 -16.61 -42.36 20.99
N TYR A 224 -15.30 -42.26 21.21
CA TYR A 224 -14.48 -43.23 21.93
C TYR A 224 -14.01 -42.71 23.29
N ASN A 225 -14.81 -41.83 23.90
CA ASN A 225 -14.45 -41.10 25.13
C ASN A 225 -14.11 -42.04 26.31
N ASP A 226 -14.68 -43.25 26.32
CA ASP A 226 -14.47 -44.23 27.38
C ASP A 226 -13.23 -45.13 27.23
N THR A 227 -12.54 -45.05 26.10
CA THR A 227 -11.32 -45.81 25.86
C THR A 227 -10.20 -45.39 26.84
N PRO A 228 -9.36 -46.35 27.29
CA PRO A 228 -8.28 -46.07 28.23
C PRO A 228 -7.24 -45.09 27.65
N ILE A 229 -7.09 -45.03 26.33
CA ILE A 229 -6.20 -44.10 25.62
C ILE A 229 -6.63 -42.65 25.85
N VAL A 230 -7.92 -42.34 25.63
CA VAL A 230 -8.47 -40.98 25.83
C VAL A 230 -8.45 -40.59 27.31
N LYS A 231 -8.79 -41.53 28.22
CA LYS A 231 -8.74 -41.29 29.67
C LYS A 231 -7.31 -41.02 30.17
N ALA A 232 -6.32 -41.77 29.68
CA ALA A 232 -4.91 -41.61 30.09
C ALA A 232 -4.33 -40.26 29.66
N SER A 233 -4.68 -39.77 28.47
CA SER A 233 -4.28 -38.47 27.90
C SER A 233 -4.76 -37.26 28.72
N GLY A 234 -5.67 -37.44 29.67
CA GLY A 234 -6.34 -36.35 30.39
C GLY A 234 -7.43 -35.74 29.53
N ARG A 235 -8.62 -36.36 29.57
CA ARG A 235 -9.82 -36.02 28.78
C ARG A 235 -10.10 -34.52 28.72
N GLU A 236 -10.27 -33.89 29.89
CA GLU A 236 -10.64 -32.47 29.99
C GLU A 236 -9.60 -31.53 29.35
N LEU A 237 -8.32 -31.70 29.70
CA LEU A 237 -7.23 -30.90 29.11
C LEU A 237 -7.09 -31.13 27.60
N SER A 238 -7.37 -32.35 27.13
CA SER A 238 -7.31 -32.68 25.71
C SER A 238 -8.40 -31.96 24.92
N TYR A 239 -9.60 -31.78 25.48
CA TYR A 239 -10.66 -30.96 24.88
C TYR A 239 -10.34 -29.46 24.92
N VAL A 240 -9.78 -28.94 26.02
CA VAL A 240 -9.34 -27.54 26.10
C VAL A 240 -8.27 -27.25 25.03
N LEU A 241 -7.30 -28.15 24.87
CA LEU A 241 -6.28 -28.02 23.82
C LEU A 241 -6.87 -28.07 22.41
N LEU A 242 -7.81 -29.00 22.13
CA LEU A 242 -8.49 -29.07 20.82
C LEU A 242 -9.33 -27.82 20.54
N ALA A 243 -9.97 -27.23 21.56
CA ALA A 243 -10.68 -25.96 21.43
C ALA A 243 -9.73 -24.80 21.09
N GLY A 244 -8.55 -24.76 21.73
CA GLY A 244 -7.49 -23.80 21.39
C GLY A 244 -7.00 -23.95 19.95
N ILE A 245 -6.74 -25.19 19.51
CA ILE A 245 -6.33 -25.51 18.12
C ILE A 245 -7.41 -25.08 17.11
N PHE A 246 -8.67 -25.38 17.40
CA PHE A 246 -9.79 -24.93 16.56
C PHE A 246 -9.84 -23.40 16.46
N LEU A 247 -9.71 -22.70 17.60
CA LEU A 247 -9.68 -21.23 17.62
C LEU A 247 -8.49 -20.66 16.86
N CYS A 248 -7.31 -21.29 16.92
CA CYS A 248 -6.14 -20.87 16.12
C CYS A 248 -6.44 -20.89 14.61
N TYR A 249 -7.10 -21.94 14.10
CA TYR A 249 -7.50 -21.98 12.69
C TYR A 249 -8.65 -21.01 12.38
N ALA A 250 -9.62 -20.86 13.28
CA ALA A 250 -10.74 -19.93 13.11
C ALA A 250 -10.25 -18.47 13.03
N THR A 251 -9.22 -18.10 13.80
CA THR A 251 -8.61 -16.77 13.76
C THR A 251 -8.08 -16.40 12.37
N THR A 252 -7.67 -17.38 11.55
CA THR A 252 -7.23 -17.10 10.17
C THR A 252 -8.31 -16.40 9.34
N PHE A 253 -9.57 -16.82 9.49
CA PHE A 253 -10.70 -16.17 8.82
C PHE A 253 -10.93 -14.74 9.33
N LEU A 254 -10.80 -14.52 10.64
CA LEU A 254 -10.93 -13.18 11.23
C LEU A 254 -9.84 -12.22 10.74
N MET A 255 -8.61 -12.72 10.56
CA MET A 255 -7.47 -11.92 10.08
C MET A 255 -7.58 -11.55 8.61
N ILE A 256 -8.35 -12.31 7.81
CA ILE A 256 -8.56 -12.05 6.38
C ILE A 256 -9.85 -11.26 6.14
N ALA A 257 -10.88 -11.44 6.99
CA ALA A 257 -12.15 -10.73 6.89
C ALA A 257 -11.98 -9.21 6.86
N GLU A 258 -12.91 -8.49 6.23
CA GLU A 258 -12.81 -7.04 6.09
C GLU A 258 -12.67 -6.34 7.47
N PRO A 259 -11.68 -5.44 7.65
CA PRO A 259 -11.53 -4.70 8.89
C PRO A 259 -12.74 -3.80 9.13
N ASP A 260 -13.48 -4.13 10.19
CA ASP A 260 -14.58 -3.35 10.73
C ASP A 260 -14.38 -3.27 12.25
N LEU A 261 -15.13 -2.40 12.95
CA LEU A 261 -15.08 -2.28 14.40
C LEU A 261 -15.23 -3.64 15.10
N GLY A 262 -16.19 -4.46 14.63
CA GLY A 262 -16.41 -5.80 15.14
C GLY A 262 -15.24 -6.74 14.83
N THR A 263 -14.82 -6.81 13.56
CA THR A 263 -13.72 -7.68 13.12
C THR A 263 -12.42 -7.35 13.83
N CYS A 264 -12.07 -6.06 13.99
CA CYS A 264 -10.87 -5.60 14.68
C CYS A 264 -10.88 -5.98 16.17
N SER A 265 -12.03 -5.86 16.82
CA SER A 265 -12.21 -6.33 18.20
C SER A 265 -11.95 -7.84 18.30
N LEU A 266 -12.58 -8.62 17.42
CA LEU A 266 -12.46 -10.09 17.41
C LEU A 266 -11.03 -10.54 17.10
N ARG A 267 -10.34 -9.90 16.14
CA ARG A 267 -8.92 -10.16 15.82
C ARG A 267 -8.05 -10.02 17.07
N ARG A 268 -8.22 -8.92 17.80
CA ARG A 268 -7.43 -8.62 19.01
C ARG A 268 -7.69 -9.64 20.14
N ILE A 269 -8.93 -10.09 20.29
CA ILE A 269 -9.30 -11.11 21.29
C ILE A 269 -8.72 -12.47 20.89
N PHE A 270 -9.06 -12.97 19.71
CA PHE A 270 -8.81 -14.37 19.35
C PHE A 270 -7.37 -14.67 18.95
N LEU A 271 -6.62 -13.67 18.47
CA LEU A 271 -5.22 -13.86 18.07
C LEU A 271 -4.34 -14.33 19.24
N GLY A 272 -4.42 -13.64 20.38
CA GLY A 272 -3.68 -14.05 21.58
C GLY A 272 -4.33 -15.21 22.32
N LEU A 273 -5.67 -15.25 22.33
CA LEU A 273 -6.42 -16.21 23.15
C LEU A 273 -6.30 -17.66 22.65
N GLY A 274 -6.39 -17.90 21.34
CA GLY A 274 -6.29 -19.27 20.80
C GLY A 274 -4.94 -19.94 21.10
N MET A 275 -3.85 -19.19 20.90
CA MET A 275 -2.49 -19.64 21.20
C MET A 275 -2.30 -19.83 22.71
N SER A 276 -2.80 -18.89 23.53
CA SER A 276 -2.73 -18.98 25.00
C SER A 276 -3.46 -20.22 25.53
N ILE A 277 -4.68 -20.51 25.06
CA ILE A 277 -5.43 -21.71 25.43
C ILE A 277 -4.62 -22.97 25.10
N SER A 278 -4.08 -23.04 23.88
CA SER A 278 -3.32 -24.20 23.40
C SER A 278 -2.05 -24.43 24.24
N TYR A 279 -1.23 -23.39 24.43
CA TYR A 279 0.02 -23.52 25.18
C TYR A 279 -0.20 -23.66 26.69
N ALA A 280 -1.22 -23.04 27.28
CA ALA A 280 -1.56 -23.24 28.69
C ALA A 280 -1.98 -24.69 28.98
N ALA A 281 -2.77 -25.31 28.10
CA ALA A 281 -3.16 -26.71 28.22
C ALA A 281 -1.95 -27.65 28.05
N LEU A 282 -1.09 -27.40 27.05
CA LEU A 282 0.15 -28.15 26.84
C LEU A 282 1.12 -28.01 28.02
N LEU A 283 1.29 -26.80 28.54
CA LEU A 283 2.14 -26.54 29.70
C LEU A 283 1.62 -27.29 30.92
N THR A 284 0.31 -27.23 31.19
CA THR A 284 -0.31 -27.94 32.32
C THR A 284 -0.12 -29.45 32.18
N LYS A 285 -0.29 -29.97 30.97
CA LYS A 285 -0.09 -31.40 30.66
C LYS A 285 1.36 -31.84 30.84
N THR A 286 2.32 -31.06 30.36
CA THR A 286 3.76 -31.32 30.48
C THR A 286 4.22 -31.19 31.93
N ASN A 287 3.73 -30.19 32.66
CA ASN A 287 4.00 -29.99 34.07
C ASN A 287 3.49 -31.17 34.92
N ARG A 288 2.28 -31.67 34.63
CA ARG A 288 1.75 -32.90 35.26
C ARG A 288 2.71 -34.08 35.08
N ILE A 289 3.19 -34.33 33.86
CA ILE A 289 4.15 -35.40 33.57
C ILE A 289 5.42 -35.19 34.39
N TYR A 290 6.02 -34.00 34.33
CA TYR A 290 7.21 -33.65 35.10
C TYR A 290 7.04 -33.93 36.61
N ARG A 291 5.92 -33.51 37.21
CA ARG A 291 5.66 -33.71 38.64
C ARG A 291 5.51 -35.17 39.04
N ILE A 292 4.89 -35.99 38.19
CA ILE A 292 4.75 -37.44 38.42
C ILE A 292 6.13 -38.10 38.46
N PHE A 293 7.00 -37.81 37.48
CA PHE A 293 8.32 -38.42 37.40
C PHE A 293 9.28 -37.88 38.46
N GLU A 294 9.26 -36.58 38.73
CA GLU A 294 10.19 -35.99 39.68
C GLU A 294 9.86 -36.36 41.13
N GLN A 295 8.58 -36.47 41.47
CA GLN A 295 8.19 -36.98 42.78
C GLN A 295 8.33 -38.50 42.87
N GLY A 296 8.09 -39.24 41.79
CA GLY A 296 8.36 -40.69 41.76
C GLY A 296 9.82 -41.06 42.04
N LYS A 297 10.77 -40.14 41.81
CA LYS A 297 12.19 -40.31 42.21
C LYS A 297 12.44 -40.07 43.70
N ARG A 298 11.60 -39.27 44.37
CA ARG A 298 11.80 -38.80 45.76
C ARG A 298 10.89 -39.48 46.78
N SER A 299 9.69 -39.92 46.39
CA SER A 299 8.69 -40.48 47.28
C SER A 299 7.68 -41.37 46.53
N VAL A 300 7.08 -42.33 47.24
CA VAL A 300 6.01 -43.20 46.73
C VAL A 300 4.63 -42.53 46.82
N SER A 301 4.53 -41.36 47.46
CA SER A 301 3.28 -40.63 47.65
C SER A 301 2.84 -39.91 46.38
N ALA A 302 1.52 -39.89 46.13
CA ALA A 302 0.96 -39.22 44.95
C ALA A 302 1.19 -37.70 45.01
N PRO A 303 1.63 -37.06 43.92
CA PRO A 303 1.75 -35.61 43.86
C PRO A 303 0.46 -34.87 44.15
N ARG A 304 0.57 -33.74 44.89
CA ARG A 304 -0.52 -32.74 45.04
C ARG A 304 -1.01 -32.28 43.65
N PHE A 305 -2.18 -31.68 43.45
CA PHE A 305 -2.62 -31.16 42.13
C PHE A 305 -2.60 -32.15 40.93
N ILE A 306 -2.81 -33.46 41.15
CA ILE A 306 -3.02 -34.43 40.06
C ILE A 306 -4.48 -34.49 39.61
N SER A 307 -5.41 -33.97 40.42
CA SER A 307 -6.83 -34.00 40.11
C SER A 307 -7.15 -33.23 38.81
N PRO A 308 -8.04 -33.75 37.94
CA PRO A 308 -8.51 -33.04 36.75
C PRO A 308 -9.02 -31.63 37.05
N ALA A 309 -9.73 -31.45 38.16
CA ALA A 309 -10.23 -30.14 38.58
C ALA A 309 -9.09 -29.14 38.87
N SER A 310 -8.03 -29.58 39.55
CA SER A 310 -6.86 -28.72 39.79
C SER A 310 -6.07 -28.40 38.52
N GLN A 311 -6.04 -29.31 37.55
CA GLN A 311 -5.40 -29.06 36.26
C GLN A 311 -6.16 -28.01 35.45
N LEU A 312 -7.49 -28.14 35.37
CA LEU A 312 -8.33 -27.14 34.74
C LEU A 312 -8.20 -25.79 35.42
N ALA A 313 -8.19 -25.72 36.75
CA ALA A 313 -8.00 -24.48 37.48
C ALA A 313 -6.66 -23.78 37.14
N ILE A 314 -5.56 -24.54 37.02
CA ILE A 314 -4.25 -24.01 36.59
C ILE A 314 -4.30 -23.54 35.14
N THR A 315 -4.94 -24.30 34.24
CA THR A 315 -5.04 -23.91 32.82
C THR A 315 -5.89 -22.64 32.67
N PHE A 316 -7.04 -22.56 33.34
CA PHE A 316 -7.90 -21.39 33.32
C PHE A 316 -7.24 -20.18 33.97
N SER A 317 -6.44 -20.34 35.02
CA SER A 317 -5.72 -19.21 35.61
C SER A 317 -4.67 -18.63 34.65
N LEU A 318 -3.93 -19.47 33.93
CA LEU A 318 -3.01 -19.02 32.87
C LEU A 318 -3.75 -18.31 31.72
N ILE A 319 -4.86 -18.88 31.25
CA ILE A 319 -5.70 -18.25 30.21
C ILE A 319 -6.25 -16.91 30.69
N SER A 320 -6.67 -16.82 31.96
CA SER A 320 -7.23 -15.60 32.53
C SER A 320 -6.24 -14.44 32.56
N LEU A 321 -4.93 -14.71 32.64
CA LEU A 321 -3.91 -13.66 32.56
C LEU A 321 -3.89 -13.01 31.16
N GLN A 322 -4.01 -13.81 30.11
CA GLN A 322 -4.11 -13.28 28.74
C GLN A 322 -5.39 -12.48 28.55
N LEU A 323 -6.53 -13.00 29.05
CA LEU A 323 -7.82 -12.30 28.98
C LEU A 323 -7.79 -10.97 29.73
N LEU A 324 -7.20 -10.93 30.92
CA LEU A 324 -7.03 -9.70 31.69
C LEU A 324 -6.19 -8.67 30.91
N GLY A 325 -5.08 -9.11 30.30
CA GLY A 325 -4.26 -8.25 29.45
C GLY A 325 -5.05 -7.67 28.28
N ILE A 326 -5.85 -8.50 27.60
CA ILE A 326 -6.74 -8.05 26.50
C ILE A 326 -7.77 -7.04 27.01
N CYS A 327 -8.45 -7.32 28.13
CA CYS A 327 -9.45 -6.41 28.72
C CYS A 327 -8.86 -5.06 29.10
N VAL A 328 -7.70 -5.05 29.77
CA VAL A 328 -6.98 -3.81 30.10
C VAL A 328 -6.64 -3.03 28.84
N TRP A 329 -6.16 -3.72 27.80
CA TRP A 329 -5.83 -3.09 26.53
C TRP A 329 -7.07 -2.43 25.90
N PHE A 330 -8.23 -3.10 25.89
CA PHE A 330 -9.48 -2.53 25.35
C PHE A 330 -9.94 -1.26 26.09
N VAL A 331 -9.66 -1.14 27.39
CA VAL A 331 -10.00 0.05 28.18
C VAL A 331 -9.06 1.21 27.87
N VAL A 332 -7.76 0.94 27.68
CA VAL A 332 -6.75 1.97 27.41
C VAL A 332 -6.82 2.45 25.97
N ASP A 333 -7.01 1.52 25.03
CA ASP A 333 -6.94 1.78 23.60
C ASP A 333 -8.05 0.98 22.87
N PRO A 334 -9.24 1.56 22.69
CA PRO A 334 -10.35 0.88 22.02
C PRO A 334 -10.00 0.55 20.57
N SER A 335 -10.44 -0.60 20.07
CA SER A 335 -10.16 -0.98 18.69
C SER A 335 -10.94 -0.12 17.71
N HIS A 336 -10.25 0.51 16.76
CA HIS A 336 -10.86 1.23 15.64
C HIS A 336 -10.29 0.72 14.31
N SER A 337 -11.06 0.85 13.22
CA SER A 337 -10.55 0.66 11.86
C SER A 337 -10.08 2.01 11.30
N VAL A 338 -8.86 2.06 10.76
CA VAL A 338 -8.28 3.28 10.20
C VAL A 338 -7.80 3.03 8.78
N VAL A 339 -7.92 4.05 7.94
CA VAL A 339 -7.34 4.06 6.60
C VAL A 339 -6.01 4.78 6.68
N ASP A 340 -4.94 4.05 6.45
CA ASP A 340 -3.60 4.60 6.44
C ASP A 340 -3.17 4.93 5.00
N PHE A 341 -2.91 6.20 4.75
CA PHE A 341 -2.43 6.69 3.46
C PHE A 341 -0.91 6.92 3.47
N GLN A 342 -0.23 6.84 4.62
CA GLN A 342 1.17 7.25 4.75
C GLN A 342 2.12 6.26 4.09
N ASP A 343 1.92 4.96 4.33
CA ASP A 343 2.80 3.91 3.83
C ASP A 343 2.71 3.72 2.30
N GLN A 344 1.59 4.10 1.68
CA GLN A 344 1.29 3.83 0.25
C GLN A 344 1.02 5.09 -0.59
N ARG A 345 1.39 6.28 -0.09
CA ARG A 345 1.39 7.52 -0.87
C ARG A 345 2.69 7.64 -1.67
N THR A 346 2.74 6.97 -2.81
CA THR A 346 3.90 7.01 -3.73
C THR A 346 4.13 8.39 -4.34
N LEU A 347 5.34 8.63 -4.87
CA LEU A 347 5.67 9.87 -5.58
C LEU A 347 4.75 10.11 -6.80
N ASP A 348 4.40 9.04 -7.51
CA ASP A 348 3.39 9.09 -8.58
C ASP A 348 1.98 8.93 -7.97
N PRO A 349 1.08 9.92 -8.09
CA PRO A 349 -0.27 9.88 -7.53
C PRO A 349 -1.16 8.77 -8.16
N ARG A 350 -0.81 8.24 -9.33
CA ARG A 350 -1.58 7.18 -9.98
C ARG A 350 -1.51 5.85 -9.23
N PHE A 351 -0.39 5.59 -8.55
CA PHE A 351 -0.17 4.38 -7.76
C PHE A 351 -0.44 4.57 -6.27
N ALA A 352 -0.86 5.76 -5.86
CA ALA A 352 -1.25 6.05 -4.49
C ALA A 352 -2.45 5.19 -4.09
N ARG A 353 -2.35 4.52 -2.95
CA ARG A 353 -3.41 3.68 -2.37
C ARG A 353 -3.53 3.95 -0.88
N GLY A 354 -4.74 3.86 -0.34
CA GLY A 354 -5.00 3.84 1.09
C GLY A 354 -5.12 2.41 1.57
N VAL A 355 -4.56 2.06 2.72
CA VAL A 355 -4.64 0.71 3.28
C VAL A 355 -5.64 0.69 4.42
N LEU A 356 -6.72 -0.08 4.28
CA LEU A 356 -7.67 -0.29 5.38
C LEU A 356 -7.08 -1.33 6.34
N LYS A 357 -6.80 -0.91 7.58
CA LYS A 357 -6.28 -1.78 8.64
C LYS A 357 -6.96 -1.50 9.99
N CYS A 358 -6.80 -2.44 10.92
CA CYS A 358 -7.14 -2.17 12.31
C CYS A 358 -6.05 -1.31 12.93
N ASP A 359 -6.43 -0.32 13.73
CA ASP A 359 -5.50 0.49 14.49
C ASP A 359 -4.93 -0.34 15.65
N ILE A 360 -3.86 -1.06 15.35
CA ILE A 360 -3.15 -1.92 16.31
C ILE A 360 -1.68 -1.55 16.17
N SER A 361 -1.10 -0.99 17.22
CA SER A 361 0.32 -0.69 17.24
C SER A 361 1.17 -1.96 17.19
N ASP A 362 2.34 -1.90 16.54
CA ASP A 362 3.28 -3.03 16.48
C ASP A 362 3.64 -3.51 17.90
N LEU A 363 3.75 -2.59 18.87
CA LEU A 363 3.94 -2.91 20.29
C LEU A 363 2.78 -3.73 20.86
N SER A 364 1.53 -3.34 20.58
CA SER A 364 0.34 -4.08 21.02
C SER A 364 0.37 -5.53 20.52
N LEU A 365 0.69 -5.70 19.24
CA LEU A 365 0.79 -7.02 18.61
C LEU A 365 1.90 -7.87 19.24
N ILE A 366 3.07 -7.28 19.50
CA ILE A 366 4.19 -7.95 20.19
C ILE A 366 3.79 -8.34 21.61
N CYS A 367 3.12 -7.47 22.36
CA CYS A 367 2.66 -7.78 23.72
C CYS A 367 1.61 -8.90 23.74
N LEU A 368 0.64 -8.87 22.82
CA LEU A 368 -0.40 -9.90 22.68
C LEU A 368 0.21 -11.28 22.40
N LEU A 369 1.21 -11.34 21.51
CA LEU A 369 1.91 -12.58 21.18
C LEU A 369 2.96 -12.97 22.24
N GLY A 370 3.52 -12.00 22.94
CA GLY A 370 4.62 -12.17 23.89
C GLY A 370 4.29 -13.10 25.05
N TYR A 371 3.08 -13.01 25.61
CA TYR A 371 2.65 -13.96 26.64
C TYR A 371 2.52 -15.38 26.10
N SER A 372 1.97 -15.55 24.89
CA SER A 372 1.89 -16.85 24.22
C SER A 372 3.29 -17.42 23.95
N MET A 373 4.26 -16.58 23.58
CA MET A 373 5.67 -16.99 23.43
C MET A 373 6.28 -17.39 24.77
N LEU A 374 6.01 -16.66 25.85
CA LEU A 374 6.46 -17.01 27.20
C LEU A 374 5.93 -18.38 27.63
N LEU A 375 4.63 -18.65 27.41
CA LEU A 375 4.03 -19.95 27.68
C LEU A 375 4.69 -21.06 26.86
N MET A 376 4.92 -20.83 25.57
CA MET A 376 5.60 -21.76 24.68
C MET A 376 7.01 -22.08 25.18
N VAL A 377 7.85 -21.07 25.45
CA VAL A 377 9.22 -21.25 25.96
C VAL A 377 9.22 -22.01 27.29
N THR A 378 8.32 -21.63 28.21
CA THR A 378 8.17 -22.31 29.50
C THR A 378 7.80 -23.79 29.29
N CYS A 379 6.86 -24.08 28.38
CA CYS A 379 6.47 -25.43 28.05
C CYS A 379 7.63 -26.23 27.42
N THR A 380 8.45 -25.62 26.58
CA THR A 380 9.67 -26.23 26.02
C THR A 380 10.68 -26.59 27.11
N VAL A 381 10.91 -25.72 28.09
CA VAL A 381 11.79 -26.01 29.24
C VAL A 381 11.29 -27.24 30.02
N TYR A 382 9.99 -27.33 30.29
CA TYR A 382 9.42 -28.50 30.95
C TYR A 382 9.48 -29.76 30.07
N ALA A 383 9.27 -29.63 28.76
CA ALA A 383 9.37 -30.74 27.82
C ALA A 383 10.80 -31.34 27.81
N ILE A 384 11.83 -30.50 27.83
CA ILE A 384 13.23 -30.93 27.95
C ILE A 384 13.46 -31.67 29.27
N LYS A 385 12.92 -31.17 30.39
CA LYS A 385 13.02 -31.86 31.69
C LYS A 385 12.34 -33.23 31.69
N THR A 386 11.31 -33.42 30.87
CA THR A 386 10.59 -34.70 30.72
C THR A 386 11.18 -35.66 29.67
N ARG A 387 12.29 -35.32 29.00
CA ARG A 387 12.88 -36.17 27.95
C ARG A 387 13.38 -37.53 28.45
N GLY A 388 13.75 -37.63 29.73
CA GLY A 388 14.24 -38.86 30.36
C GLY A 388 13.15 -39.82 30.84
N VAL A 389 11.88 -39.55 30.48
CA VAL A 389 10.75 -40.41 30.82
C VAL A 389 10.84 -41.72 30.03
N PRO A 390 10.80 -42.89 30.68
CA PRO A 390 10.87 -44.18 30.00
C PRO A 390 9.72 -44.35 29.00
N GLU A 391 10.01 -45.02 27.87
CA GLU A 391 9.10 -45.16 26.72
C GLU A 391 7.75 -45.81 27.06
N THR A 392 7.63 -46.50 28.19
CA THR A 392 6.36 -47.03 28.68
C THR A 392 5.29 -45.95 28.88
N PHE A 393 5.68 -44.68 29.07
CA PHE A 393 4.80 -43.51 28.98
C PHE A 393 5.02 -42.78 27.65
N ASN A 394 4.57 -43.41 26.56
CA ASN A 394 4.68 -43.01 25.15
C ASN A 394 4.21 -41.58 24.78
N GLU A 395 3.73 -40.77 25.73
CA GLU A 395 3.17 -39.45 25.48
C GLU A 395 4.18 -38.29 25.62
N ALA A 396 5.30 -38.49 26.33
CA ALA A 396 6.27 -37.41 26.56
C ALA A 396 7.08 -37.01 25.31
N LYS A 397 7.45 -37.99 24.47
CA LYS A 397 8.19 -37.75 23.21
C LYS A 397 7.41 -36.88 22.20
N PRO A 398 6.15 -37.21 21.83
CA PRO A 398 5.40 -36.39 20.88
C PRO A 398 5.13 -34.97 21.40
N ILE A 399 4.98 -34.80 22.73
CA ILE A 399 4.91 -33.47 23.35
C ILE A 399 6.20 -32.68 23.14
N GLY A 400 7.36 -33.30 23.39
CA GLY A 400 8.66 -32.69 23.12
C GLY A 400 8.82 -32.25 21.66
N PHE A 401 8.54 -33.14 20.71
CA PHE A 401 8.60 -32.81 19.29
C PHE A 401 7.67 -31.64 18.91
N THR A 402 6.44 -31.64 19.40
CA THR A 402 5.50 -30.53 19.19
C THR A 402 6.06 -29.20 19.67
N MET A 403 6.62 -29.18 20.89
CA MET A 403 7.20 -27.96 21.46
C MET A 403 8.43 -27.47 20.69
N TYR A 404 9.33 -28.37 20.29
CA TYR A 404 10.52 -27.99 19.52
C TYR A 404 10.17 -27.43 18.14
N THR A 405 9.28 -28.10 17.41
CA THR A 405 8.88 -27.67 16.07
C THR A 405 8.11 -26.34 16.12
N THR A 406 7.20 -26.16 17.09
CA THR A 406 6.50 -24.88 17.25
C THR A 406 7.45 -23.73 17.59
N CYS A 407 8.47 -23.95 18.44
CA CYS A 407 9.51 -22.95 18.68
C CYS A 407 10.24 -22.54 17.39
N ILE A 408 10.60 -23.49 16.52
CA ILE A 408 11.28 -23.18 15.24
C ILE A 408 10.38 -22.31 14.34
N VAL A 409 9.08 -22.62 14.26
CA VAL A 409 8.11 -21.83 13.47
C VAL A 409 8.07 -20.38 13.97
N TRP A 410 8.02 -20.17 15.30
CA TRP A 410 7.98 -18.83 15.88
C TRP A 410 9.31 -18.08 15.79
N LEU A 411 10.45 -18.78 15.88
CA LEU A 411 11.76 -18.19 15.64
C LEU A 411 11.92 -17.72 14.18
N ALA A 412 11.31 -18.43 13.22
CA ALA A 412 11.29 -17.99 11.82
C ALA A 412 10.32 -16.81 11.57
N PHE A 413 9.21 -16.75 12.31
CA PHE A 413 8.23 -15.65 12.20
C PHE A 413 8.83 -14.28 12.56
N ILE A 414 9.58 -14.20 13.66
CA ILE A 414 10.13 -12.93 14.19
C ILE A 414 10.92 -12.13 13.13
N PRO A 415 11.95 -12.67 12.47
CA PRO A 415 12.71 -11.92 11.47
C PRO A 415 11.88 -11.55 10.23
N ILE A 416 10.92 -12.37 9.83
CA ILE A 416 10.03 -12.07 8.70
C ILE A 416 9.11 -10.89 9.05
N PHE A 417 8.55 -10.88 10.26
CA PHE A 417 7.65 -9.84 10.73
C PHE A 417 8.32 -8.45 10.78
N PHE A 418 9.55 -8.38 11.31
CA PHE A 418 10.29 -7.12 11.40
C PHE A 418 10.98 -6.74 10.09
N GLY A 419 11.50 -7.71 9.32
CA GLY A 419 12.20 -7.46 8.06
C GLY A 419 11.29 -6.91 6.95
N THR A 420 9.98 -7.14 7.05
CA THR A 420 8.97 -6.67 6.06
C THR A 420 8.31 -5.35 6.47
N SER A 421 8.74 -4.74 7.58
CA SER A 421 8.19 -3.47 8.08
C SER A 421 8.37 -2.28 7.14
N GLN A 422 9.30 -2.37 6.17
CA GLN A 422 9.60 -1.30 5.20
C GLN A 422 9.07 -1.57 3.79
N SER A 423 8.45 -2.72 3.51
CA SER A 423 7.96 -3.03 2.17
C SER A 423 6.56 -2.44 1.92
N ALA A 424 6.28 -2.07 0.67
CA ALA A 424 4.94 -1.63 0.27
C ALA A 424 3.87 -2.70 0.58
N ASP A 425 4.25 -3.98 0.51
CA ASP A 425 3.37 -5.12 0.77
C ASP A 425 3.35 -5.56 2.25
N LYS A 426 3.77 -4.69 3.18
CA LYS A 426 3.81 -4.96 4.63
C LYS A 426 2.54 -5.64 5.15
N LEU A 427 1.36 -5.10 4.80
CA LEU A 427 0.08 -5.64 5.26
C LEU A 427 -0.11 -7.11 4.82
N TYR A 428 0.13 -7.40 3.54
CA TYR A 428 -0.05 -8.74 2.97
C TYR A 428 0.90 -9.73 3.61
N ILE A 429 2.18 -9.38 3.70
CA ILE A 429 3.22 -10.29 4.19
C ILE A 429 3.08 -10.53 5.69
N GLN A 430 2.86 -9.49 6.51
CA GLN A 430 2.71 -9.65 7.95
C GLN A 430 1.47 -10.48 8.31
N THR A 431 0.32 -10.20 7.69
CA THR A 431 -0.93 -10.93 7.95
C THR A 431 -0.82 -12.39 7.52
N THR A 432 -0.29 -12.65 6.32
CA THR A 432 -0.10 -14.01 5.78
C THR A 432 0.88 -14.80 6.63
N THR A 433 2.04 -14.21 6.96
CA THR A 433 3.06 -14.91 7.75
C THR A 433 2.54 -15.24 9.14
N LEU A 434 1.87 -14.30 9.81
CA LEU A 434 1.28 -14.52 11.13
C LEU A 434 0.25 -15.66 11.11
N THR A 435 -0.70 -15.63 10.17
CA THR A 435 -1.75 -16.66 10.05
C THR A 435 -1.19 -18.03 9.66
N VAL A 436 -0.19 -18.08 8.78
CA VAL A 436 0.53 -19.31 8.44
C VAL A 436 1.30 -19.85 9.65
N SER A 437 2.02 -19.03 10.41
CA SER A 437 2.75 -19.45 11.60
C SER A 437 1.82 -20.00 12.70
N VAL A 438 0.67 -19.35 12.92
CA VAL A 438 -0.37 -19.83 13.84
C VAL A 438 -0.95 -21.16 13.36
N SER A 439 -1.32 -21.25 12.08
CA SER A 439 -1.91 -22.46 11.49
C SER A 439 -0.92 -23.63 11.49
N LEU A 440 0.36 -23.40 11.16
CA LEU A 440 1.42 -24.42 11.24
C LEU A 440 1.63 -24.90 12.68
N SER A 441 1.63 -23.98 13.65
CA SER A 441 1.76 -24.35 15.07
C SER A 441 0.60 -25.23 15.55
N ALA A 442 -0.62 -24.91 15.11
CA ALA A 442 -1.82 -25.72 15.35
C ALA A 442 -1.73 -27.09 14.66
N SER A 443 -1.29 -27.13 13.39
CA SER A 443 -1.12 -28.36 12.61
C SER A 443 -0.08 -29.31 13.21
N VAL A 444 1.04 -28.77 13.70
CA VAL A 444 2.05 -29.55 14.39
C VAL A 444 1.47 -30.15 15.67
N SER A 445 0.71 -29.36 16.45
CA SER A 445 0.07 -29.84 17.68
C SER A 445 -0.96 -30.93 17.40
N LEU A 446 -1.79 -30.76 16.37
CA LEU A 446 -2.79 -31.75 15.97
C LEU A 446 -2.12 -33.03 15.42
N GLY A 447 -1.17 -32.88 14.51
CA GLY A 447 -0.46 -33.97 13.84
C GLY A 447 0.40 -34.81 14.78
N MET A 448 1.21 -34.18 15.63
CA MET A 448 2.16 -34.91 16.48
C MET A 448 1.50 -35.48 17.74
N LEU A 449 0.48 -34.82 18.31
CA LEU A 449 -0.13 -35.24 19.57
C LEU A 449 -1.36 -36.11 19.42
N TYR A 450 -2.18 -35.84 18.40
CA TYR A 450 -3.50 -36.45 18.27
C TYR A 450 -3.58 -37.47 17.15
N MET A 451 -2.92 -37.26 16.00
CA MET A 451 -2.97 -38.27 14.92
C MET A 451 -2.48 -39.66 15.35
N PRO A 452 -1.37 -39.83 16.11
CA PRO A 452 -0.98 -41.16 16.58
C PRO A 452 -2.04 -41.82 17.46
N LYS A 453 -2.76 -41.03 18.26
CA LYS A 453 -3.82 -41.54 19.13
C LYS A 453 -5.06 -41.94 18.34
N VAL A 454 -5.49 -41.09 17.40
CA VAL A 454 -6.62 -41.39 16.52
C VAL A 454 -6.34 -42.61 15.65
N TYR A 455 -5.11 -42.74 15.14
CA TYR A 455 -4.68 -43.91 14.38
C TYR A 455 -4.81 -45.20 15.21
N ILE A 456 -4.30 -45.22 16.45
CA ILE A 456 -4.42 -46.39 17.33
C ILE A 456 -5.90 -46.67 17.67
N ILE A 457 -6.70 -45.64 17.96
CA ILE A 457 -8.12 -45.80 18.33
C ILE A 457 -8.92 -46.45 17.19
N LEU A 458 -8.67 -46.07 15.93
CA LEU A 458 -9.45 -46.54 14.77
C LEU A 458 -8.90 -47.84 14.15
N PHE A 459 -7.59 -47.94 13.96
CA PHE A 459 -6.97 -49.05 13.22
C PHE A 459 -6.45 -50.18 14.12
N HIS A 460 -6.26 -49.91 15.42
CA HIS A 460 -5.75 -50.88 16.39
C HIS A 460 -6.68 -51.04 17.59
N PRO A 461 -7.95 -51.48 17.38
CA PRO A 461 -8.94 -51.61 18.45
C PRO A 461 -8.51 -52.59 19.56
N GLU A 462 -7.61 -53.52 19.28
CA GLU A 462 -7.01 -54.43 20.25
C GLU A 462 -6.21 -53.70 21.36
N GLN A 463 -5.79 -52.46 21.12
CA GLN A 463 -5.08 -51.64 22.11
C GLN A 463 -6.04 -50.76 22.94
N ASN A 464 -7.33 -50.72 22.57
CA ASN A 464 -8.38 -49.95 23.26
C ASN A 464 -8.97 -50.68 24.48
N VAL A 465 -8.49 -51.87 24.83
CA VAL A 465 -8.91 -52.58 26.04
C VAL A 465 -8.07 -52.19 27.26
N PRO A 466 -8.65 -52.14 28.47
CA PRO A 466 -7.87 -51.89 29.68
C PRO A 466 -6.82 -52.99 29.87
N LYS A 467 -5.53 -52.67 29.67
CA LYS A 467 -4.46 -53.60 30.07
C LYS A 467 -4.60 -53.85 31.57
N ARG A 468 -4.81 -55.11 31.96
CA ARG A 468 -4.95 -55.55 33.37
C ARG A 468 -3.82 -54.92 34.18
N LYS A 469 -4.17 -54.07 35.16
CA LYS A 469 -3.19 -53.36 36.01
C LYS A 469 -2.21 -54.38 36.58
N ARG A 470 -0.99 -54.48 36.04
CA ARG A 470 0.15 -54.94 36.83
C ARG A 470 0.33 -53.88 37.89
N SER A 471 -0.20 -54.15 39.07
CA SER A 471 -0.05 -53.35 40.28
C SER A 471 1.39 -52.84 40.35
N LEU A 472 1.56 -51.55 40.60
CA LEU A 472 2.84 -50.91 40.92
C LEU A 472 3.64 -51.70 41.99
N LYS A 473 2.98 -52.55 42.80
CA LYS A 473 3.64 -53.49 43.71
C LYS A 473 4.53 -54.52 42.99
N ALA A 474 4.15 -55.06 41.84
CA ALA A 474 4.87 -56.16 41.18
C ALA A 474 6.18 -55.71 40.48
N VAL A 475 6.23 -54.49 39.96
CA VAL A 475 7.43 -53.93 39.31
C VAL A 475 8.49 -53.54 40.36
N VAL A 476 8.05 -53.09 41.54
CA VAL A 476 8.94 -52.74 42.66
C VAL A 476 9.53 -53.98 43.34
N THR A 477 8.79 -55.10 43.42
CA THR A 477 9.32 -56.36 43.97
C THR A 477 10.42 -56.96 43.08
N ALA A 478 10.29 -56.87 41.75
CA ALA A 478 11.32 -57.34 40.82
C ALA A 478 12.62 -56.50 40.88
N ALA A 479 12.50 -55.18 41.07
CA ALA A 479 13.67 -54.30 41.24
C ALA A 479 14.36 -54.46 42.60
N THR A 480 13.64 -54.89 43.64
CA THR A 480 14.21 -55.06 44.99
C THR A 480 14.91 -56.41 45.17
N MET A 481 14.53 -57.45 44.41
CA MET A 481 15.22 -58.75 44.46
C MET A 481 16.56 -58.77 43.70
N SER A 482 16.74 -57.90 42.70
CA SER A 482 18.02 -57.82 41.97
C SER A 482 19.15 -57.13 42.76
N ASN A 483 18.84 -56.37 43.82
CA ASN A 483 19.81 -55.62 44.61
C ASN A 483 20.21 -56.29 45.94
N LYS A 484 19.79 -57.55 46.18
CA LYS A 484 20.14 -58.30 47.41
C LYS A 484 21.21 -59.39 47.24
N PHE A 485 21.85 -59.51 46.07
CA PHE A 485 22.91 -60.52 45.85
C PHE A 485 24.32 -59.96 45.66
N THR A 486 24.58 -58.69 46.00
CA THR A 486 25.89 -58.08 45.78
C THR A 486 26.46 -57.43 47.04
N GLN A 487 26.65 -58.22 48.12
CA GLN A 487 27.71 -57.98 49.13
C GLN A 487 27.80 -59.12 50.16
N LYS A 488 28.70 -60.09 49.93
CA LYS A 488 29.61 -60.65 50.96
C LYS A 488 30.64 -61.58 50.29
N GLY A 489 31.92 -61.31 50.56
CA GLY A 489 33.05 -61.99 49.92
C GLY A 489 33.47 -63.32 50.54
N SER A 490 34.29 -64.02 49.75
CA SER A 490 35.31 -65.02 50.09
C SER A 490 34.92 -66.21 51.00
N PHE A 491 34.80 -67.40 50.39
CA PHE A 491 35.54 -68.62 50.73
C PHE A 491 35.12 -69.74 49.73
N ARG A 492 36.09 -70.39 49.06
CA ARG A 492 35.95 -71.74 48.44
C ARG A 492 36.30 -72.78 49.52
N PRO A 493 35.92 -74.09 49.44
CA PRO A 493 35.87 -74.90 48.21
C PRO A 493 34.76 -75.99 48.09
N ASN A 494 34.74 -76.61 46.91
CA ASN A 494 34.25 -77.94 46.51
C ASN A 494 32.75 -78.32 46.62
N GLY A 495 32.24 -78.94 45.54
CA GLY A 495 31.05 -79.81 45.59
C GLY A 495 30.09 -79.70 44.39
N GLU A 496 30.35 -80.51 43.36
CA GLU A 496 29.43 -81.17 42.40
C GLU A 496 28.01 -80.65 42.07
N ALA A 497 27.83 -80.40 40.77
CA ALA A 497 26.77 -80.88 39.85
C ALA A 497 25.28 -80.88 40.26
N LYS A 498 24.44 -80.18 39.48
CA LYS A 498 23.71 -80.78 38.34
C LYS A 498 22.99 -79.73 37.49
N SER A 499 23.01 -80.01 36.19
CA SER A 499 22.42 -79.30 35.06
C SER A 499 20.91 -79.58 34.96
N GLU A 500 20.13 -78.60 34.49
CA GLU A 500 19.06 -78.84 33.53
C GLU A 500 18.71 -77.53 32.80
N LEU A 501 19.17 -77.45 31.54
CA LEU A 501 18.82 -76.47 30.52
C LEU A 501 18.32 -77.27 29.31
N CYS A 502 17.10 -77.01 28.86
CA CYS A 502 16.57 -77.34 27.53
C CYS A 502 15.94 -76.02 27.04
N GLU A 503 16.52 -75.25 26.12
CA GLU A 503 16.84 -75.49 24.70
C GLU A 503 15.60 -75.44 23.76
N ASN A 504 15.82 -74.73 22.64
CA ASN A 504 15.13 -74.76 21.33
C ASN A 504 13.94 -73.81 21.13
N LEU A 505 13.74 -73.13 19.99
CA LEU A 505 14.51 -72.76 18.77
C LEU A 505 13.55 -71.72 18.08
N GLU A 506 13.90 -70.81 17.18
CA GLU A 506 14.32 -71.05 15.79
C GLU A 506 14.41 -69.71 15.02
N ALA A 507 15.36 -69.62 14.10
CA ALA A 507 15.45 -68.64 13.02
C ALA A 507 15.79 -69.42 11.73
N PRO A 508 15.45 -68.94 10.51
CA PRO A 508 15.92 -69.57 9.27
C PRO A 508 17.04 -68.79 8.53
N VAL A 509 18.21 -69.45 8.48
CA VAL A 509 19.20 -69.76 7.40
C VAL A 509 19.17 -69.01 6.05
N LEU A 510 20.34 -68.50 5.57
CA LEU A 510 21.22 -69.03 4.47
C LEU A 510 22.41 -68.08 4.22
N GLY A 511 23.68 -68.51 4.40
CA GLY A 511 24.64 -68.92 3.34
C GLY A 511 25.58 -67.75 2.99
N GLU A 512 26.92 -67.79 2.87
CA GLU A 512 27.99 -68.78 2.77
C GLU A 512 29.29 -68.15 3.35
N ARG A 513 30.28 -68.98 3.72
CA ARG A 513 31.69 -68.63 4.00
C ARG A 513 32.55 -69.40 2.98
N PRO A 514 33.80 -69.01 2.62
CA PRO A 514 34.99 -69.31 3.45
C PRO A 514 36.02 -68.13 3.52
N GLU A 515 36.75 -67.88 4.63
CA GLU A 515 38.08 -68.47 5.03
C GLU A 515 39.25 -67.88 4.18
N VAL A 516 40.45 -67.45 4.61
CA VAL A 516 41.38 -67.78 5.72
C VAL A 516 42.40 -66.61 5.91
N ASP A 517 42.75 -66.34 7.18
CA ASP A 517 43.98 -65.89 7.87
C ASP A 517 45.23 -65.18 7.26
N ILE A 518 45.88 -64.44 8.19
CA ILE A 518 47.35 -64.27 8.49
C ILE A 518 47.99 -62.86 8.30
N VAL A 519 48.21 -62.21 9.46
CA VAL A 519 49.45 -61.57 10.01
C VAL A 519 50.36 -60.68 9.12
N GLY A 520 50.45 -59.40 9.53
CA GLY A 520 51.72 -58.74 9.93
C GLY A 520 52.62 -58.02 8.89
N GLY A 521 53.04 -56.78 9.22
CA GLY A 521 54.43 -56.34 9.01
C GLY A 521 54.80 -55.39 7.85
N ARG A 522 54.64 -54.07 8.07
CA ARG A 522 55.59 -52.94 7.85
C ARG A 522 56.62 -52.93 6.67
N ARG A 523 56.51 -51.86 5.85
CA ARG A 523 57.52 -50.96 5.18
C ARG A 523 58.16 -51.27 3.80
N ARG A 524 58.07 -50.22 2.94
CA ARG A 524 58.97 -49.70 1.87
C ARG A 524 59.08 -50.54 0.59
N ASP A 525 59.23 -50.02 -0.63
CA ASP A 525 59.23 -48.70 -1.29
C ASP A 525 59.11 -49.00 -2.82
N ILE A 526 58.99 -47.94 -3.64
CA ILE A 526 59.43 -47.80 -5.06
C ILE A 526 58.35 -47.82 -6.17
N ALA A 527 58.13 -46.60 -6.70
CA ALA A 527 57.94 -46.17 -8.10
C ALA A 527 56.76 -46.74 -8.93
N GLU A 528 56.14 -46.04 -9.88
CA GLU A 528 56.40 -44.77 -10.56
C GLU A 528 55.11 -44.37 -11.29
N HIS A 529 54.66 -43.12 -11.16
CA HIS A 529 54.20 -42.32 -12.30
C HIS A 529 54.10 -40.85 -11.88
N ARG A 530 55.11 -40.11 -12.33
CA ARG A 530 55.28 -38.64 -12.29
C ARG A 530 54.67 -38.12 -13.62
N LEU A 531 53.87 -37.06 -13.65
CA LEU A 531 54.17 -35.65 -13.98
C LEU A 531 52.80 -35.03 -14.37
N GLN A 532 52.40 -33.77 -14.16
CA GLN A 532 52.97 -32.50 -13.67
C GLN A 532 51.71 -31.58 -13.46
N ARG A 533 51.43 -30.98 -12.29
CA ARG A 533 51.97 -29.75 -11.66
C ARG A 533 52.02 -28.49 -12.52
N GLY A 534 51.47 -27.40 -11.98
CA GLY A 534 51.79 -26.03 -12.34
C GLY A 534 51.02 -24.97 -11.54
N ALA A 535 51.57 -24.57 -10.40
CA ALA A 535 51.02 -23.69 -9.36
C ALA A 535 51.13 -22.17 -9.71
N PRO A 536 50.67 -21.25 -8.83
CA PRO A 536 50.36 -19.85 -9.13
C PRO A 536 51.53 -18.87 -8.85
N LEU A 537 51.45 -17.66 -9.41
CA LEU A 537 52.35 -16.53 -9.13
C LEU A 537 51.59 -15.19 -9.19
N SER A 538 51.57 -14.47 -8.07
CA SER A 538 51.69 -12.99 -8.02
C SER A 538 53.18 -12.67 -7.74
N PRO A 539 53.70 -11.42 -7.66
CA PRO A 539 53.14 -10.06 -7.87
C PRO A 539 54.08 -9.08 -8.67
N THR A 540 53.63 -7.87 -9.03
CA THR A 540 54.38 -6.56 -9.14
C THR A 540 53.47 -5.51 -9.81
N LYS A 541 53.13 -4.32 -9.27
CA LYS A 541 53.84 -3.08 -8.83
C LYS A 541 54.30 -2.14 -9.98
N ARG A 542 53.58 -1.00 -10.15
CA ARG A 542 53.98 0.37 -10.61
C ARG A 542 52.81 1.05 -11.37
N SER A 543 52.58 2.36 -11.43
CA SER A 543 52.87 3.59 -10.66
C SER A 543 52.55 4.78 -11.61
N GLY A 544 51.91 5.85 -11.11
CA GLY A 544 51.81 7.19 -11.74
C GLY A 544 50.63 7.37 -12.72
N GLU A 545 49.95 8.51 -12.85
CA GLU A 545 50.11 9.87 -12.33
C GLU A 545 48.85 10.71 -12.74
N THR A 546 48.54 11.78 -11.98
CA THR A 546 47.92 13.10 -12.32
C THR A 546 46.91 13.23 -13.50
N GLY A 547 45.84 14.04 -13.50
CA GLY A 547 45.33 15.18 -12.73
C GLY A 547 44.14 15.82 -13.50
N ASP A 548 43.57 16.88 -12.93
CA ASP A 548 42.70 17.94 -13.53
C ASP A 548 41.15 17.80 -13.61
N LEU A 549 40.50 18.65 -12.80
CA LEU A 549 39.27 19.45 -13.06
C LEU A 549 39.65 20.69 -13.92
N PRO A 550 38.73 21.57 -14.42
CA PRO A 550 37.25 21.56 -14.47
C PRO A 550 36.61 22.07 -15.82
N SER A 551 35.27 22.21 -15.80
CA SER A 551 34.42 23.20 -16.50
C SER A 551 33.62 22.77 -17.75
N GLN A 552 32.29 22.65 -17.60
CA GLN A 552 31.28 23.50 -18.27
C GLN A 552 29.93 23.41 -17.55
#